data_AF-F9WB35-F1
#
_entry.id   AF-F9WB35-F1
#
_cell.length_a   1.000
_cell.length_b   1.000
_cell.length_c   1.000
_cell.angle_alpha   90.00
_cell.angle_beta   90.00
_cell.angle_gamma   90.00
#
_symmetry.space_group_name_H-M   'P 1'
#
loop_
_entity.id
_entity.type
_entity.pdbx_description
1 polymer ?
#
loop_
_entity_poly.entity_id
_entity_poly.type
_entity_poly.pdbx_seq_one_letter_code
_entity_poly.pdbx_strand_id
1 'polypeptide(L)'
;MQIGYGGDESEWTMETKAEDVLLARSRDLYGVSAYDFLVTYYNNAYGLDPENFVSLAEFLNRPSDYVKDEKQRKDVMSSMQYKVARLDVCMLENICSMQRQGIRTLNDWACQQCSVNVDRITKGILTRAVKQVLQSTTEQGSAQNNCLTHHTFLRHSLLTFMHGRLLSRVLARLSRLPRQGSDTNGRESVLQKTGEDLMPYVPSRVLCYFPEGVERRDLEHGKLYVPKPPFPIADAFFFVKEKNARHTNILLIKVVTEVTLQPLQMNESMIHAFWERMSKIFKFWDCFASLADWEIIYIHSSSDTLLPQSVEMEHASRLQKDNSQEFKISFWDDIQQYQIVLDADRIHEVYGENMKFPFSEATLPYSEILFEHWWSIVTRS
;
A
#
# COMPACT_ATOMS: atom_id res chain seq x y z
N MET A 1 -14.56 15.65 45.86
CA MET A 1 -15.28 15.32 44.62
C MET A 1 -14.21 15.06 43.57
N GLN A 2 -13.84 13.79 43.38
CA GLN A 2 -12.88 13.39 42.35
C GLN A 2 -13.55 13.53 40.99
N ILE A 3 -12.98 14.36 40.12
CA ILE A 3 -13.34 14.43 38.70
C ILE A 3 -12.38 13.47 37.99
N GLY A 4 -12.90 12.32 37.57
CA GLY A 4 -12.17 11.35 36.79
C GLY A 4 -11.92 11.90 35.38
N TYR A 5 -10.66 12.09 35.03
CA TYR A 5 -10.23 12.24 33.64
C TYR A 5 -9.70 10.88 33.19
N GLY A 6 -10.57 10.16 32.48
CA GLY A 6 -10.32 8.86 31.88
C GLY A 6 -11.46 8.58 30.94
N GLY A 7 -11.49 9.30 29.80
CA GLY A 7 -12.25 8.82 28.65
C GLY A 7 -11.43 7.71 28.01
N ASP A 8 -12.03 6.55 27.80
CA ASP A 8 -11.43 5.31 27.27
C ASP A 8 -10.42 5.54 26.14
N GLU A 9 -9.14 5.60 26.47
CA GLU A 9 -8.04 5.46 25.49
C GLU A 9 -7.76 3.98 25.16
N SER A 10 -8.63 3.04 25.57
CA SER A 10 -8.33 1.60 25.66
C SER A 10 -9.17 0.66 24.76
N GLU A 11 -10.02 1.15 23.84
CA GLU A 11 -10.97 0.25 23.12
C GLU A 11 -11.04 0.43 21.59
N TRP A 12 -10.05 1.04 20.95
CA TRP A 12 -10.06 1.07 19.48
C TRP A 12 -9.60 -0.26 18.89
N THR A 13 -10.28 -0.65 17.82
CA THR A 13 -9.97 -1.83 16.99
C THR A 13 -9.92 -1.39 15.53
N MET A 14 -9.47 -2.27 14.64
CA MET A 14 -9.46 -1.98 13.20
C MET A 14 -10.86 -1.73 12.62
N GLU A 15 -11.91 -2.21 13.29
CA GLU A 15 -13.31 -1.98 12.92
C GLU A 15 -13.88 -0.67 13.50
N THR A 16 -13.14 0.02 14.37
CA THR A 16 -13.56 1.33 14.88
C THR A 16 -13.69 2.31 13.72
N LYS A 17 -14.77 3.09 13.73
CA LYS A 17 -15.01 4.08 12.67
C LYS A 17 -13.93 5.16 12.71
N ALA A 18 -13.39 5.48 11.54
CA ALA A 18 -12.40 6.55 11.40
C ALA A 18 -12.98 7.91 11.85
N GLU A 19 -14.27 8.13 11.65
CA GLU A 19 -15.01 9.30 12.14
C GLU A 19 -14.95 9.42 13.66
N ASP A 20 -15.26 8.35 14.40
CA ASP A 20 -15.29 8.35 15.86
C ASP A 20 -13.90 8.68 16.44
N VAL A 21 -12.85 8.13 15.82
CA VAL A 21 -11.45 8.39 16.19
C VAL A 21 -11.08 9.86 15.97
N LEU A 22 -11.43 10.42 14.81
CA LEU A 22 -11.15 11.83 14.48
C LEU A 22 -11.86 12.77 15.46
N LEU A 23 -13.15 12.54 15.72
CA LEU A 23 -13.95 13.37 16.63
C LEU A 23 -13.46 13.26 18.09
N ALA A 24 -13.00 12.08 18.51
CA ALA A 24 -12.44 11.91 19.85
C ALA A 24 -11.11 12.67 20.00
N ARG A 25 -10.16 12.46 19.08
CA ARG A 25 -8.81 13.05 19.14
C ARG A 25 -8.77 14.54 18.82
N SER A 26 -9.72 15.07 18.05
CA SER A 26 -9.81 16.50 17.81
C SER A 26 -10.37 17.25 19.02
N ARG A 27 -11.24 16.60 19.81
CA ARG A 27 -11.87 17.22 20.99
C ARG A 27 -10.89 17.45 22.13
N ASP A 28 -9.99 16.50 22.38
CA ASP A 28 -9.04 16.57 23.49
C ASP A 28 -7.69 17.23 23.11
N LEU A 29 -7.43 17.39 21.81
CA LEU A 29 -6.19 17.90 21.21
C LEU A 29 -4.93 17.10 21.58
N TYR A 30 -5.05 15.97 22.29
CA TYR A 30 -3.94 15.09 22.64
C TYR A 30 -3.54 14.20 21.46
N GLY A 31 -4.47 13.85 20.58
CA GLY A 31 -4.15 13.13 19.34
C GLY A 31 -3.64 14.01 18.20
N VAL A 32 -3.77 15.32 18.33
CA VAL A 32 -3.35 16.31 17.31
C VAL A 32 -1.88 16.61 17.50
N SER A 33 -1.06 16.47 16.45
CA SER A 33 0.35 16.88 16.52
C SER A 33 0.47 18.40 16.46
N ALA A 34 1.20 18.97 17.42
CA ALA A 34 1.56 20.39 17.41
C ALA A 34 2.36 20.75 16.15
N TYR A 35 3.26 19.88 15.71
CA TYR A 35 4.03 20.06 14.48
C TYR A 35 3.10 20.18 13.26
N ASP A 36 2.22 19.18 13.05
CA ASP A 36 1.33 19.14 11.89
C ASP A 36 0.40 20.36 11.89
N PHE A 37 -0.11 20.75 13.06
CA PHE A 37 -0.97 21.91 13.24
C PHE A 37 -0.25 23.22 12.90
N LEU A 38 0.95 23.44 13.44
CA LEU A 38 1.69 24.68 13.25
C LEU A 38 2.15 24.85 11.80
N VAL A 39 2.62 23.78 11.16
CA VAL A 39 2.92 23.80 9.72
C VAL A 39 1.67 24.11 8.90
N THR A 40 0.53 23.50 9.22
CA THR A 40 -0.71 23.69 8.46
C THR A 40 -1.25 25.12 8.57
N TYR A 41 -1.31 25.69 9.77
CA TYR A 41 -1.96 26.98 9.99
C TYR A 41 -1.02 28.19 10.06
N TYR A 42 0.27 27.99 10.30
CA TYR A 42 1.27 29.05 10.41
C TYR A 42 2.42 28.92 9.42
N ASN A 43 2.46 27.83 8.63
CA ASN A 43 3.54 27.54 7.69
C ASN A 43 4.93 27.57 8.34
N ASN A 44 5.01 27.20 9.62
CA ASN A 44 6.23 27.20 10.41
C ASN A 44 6.11 26.21 11.57
N ALA A 45 7.13 25.37 11.76
CA ALA A 45 7.20 24.38 12.84
C ALA A 45 7.80 24.92 14.15
N TYR A 46 8.40 26.12 14.14
CA TYR A 46 9.04 26.76 15.30
C TYR A 46 10.08 25.88 16.01
N GLY A 47 10.81 25.06 15.24
CA GLY A 47 11.84 24.17 15.77
C GLY A 47 11.32 22.86 16.37
N LEU A 48 10.01 22.58 16.28
CA LEU A 48 9.49 21.24 16.55
C LEU A 48 10.06 20.25 15.54
N ASP A 49 10.60 19.17 16.06
CA ASP A 49 11.00 18.02 15.28
C ASP A 49 9.74 17.21 14.95
N PRO A 50 9.47 16.90 13.67
CA PRO A 50 8.37 16.01 13.37
C PRO A 50 8.54 14.65 14.09
N GLU A 51 9.77 14.10 14.21
CA GLU A 51 10.02 12.78 14.82
C GLU A 51 9.58 12.67 16.29
N ASN A 52 9.62 13.78 17.02
CA ASN A 52 9.20 13.84 18.41
C ASN A 52 7.73 14.27 18.52
N PHE A 53 6.84 13.31 18.76
CA PHE A 53 5.43 13.62 18.88
C PHE A 53 5.14 14.48 20.11
N VAL A 54 4.82 15.75 19.86
CA VAL A 54 4.27 16.69 20.84
C VAL A 54 2.80 16.92 20.51
N SER A 55 1.91 16.68 21.48
CA SER A 55 0.49 16.94 21.29
C SER A 55 0.19 18.45 21.29
N LEU A 56 -0.85 18.85 20.57
CA LEU A 56 -1.28 20.25 20.56
C LEU A 56 -1.74 20.69 21.95
N ALA A 57 -2.42 19.81 22.70
CA ALA A 57 -2.76 20.07 24.10
C ALA A 57 -1.52 20.39 24.97
N GLU A 58 -0.45 19.60 24.85
CA GLU A 58 0.80 19.82 25.59
C GLU A 58 1.49 21.12 25.18
N PHE A 59 1.54 21.41 23.87
CA PHE A 59 2.07 22.66 23.35
C PHE A 59 1.33 23.88 23.94
N LEU A 60 0.00 23.83 24.00
CA LEU A 60 -0.83 24.92 24.53
C LEU A 60 -0.61 25.16 26.01
N ASN A 61 -0.35 24.11 26.78
CA ASN A 61 -0.05 24.20 28.20
C ASN A 61 1.32 24.83 28.47
N ARG A 62 2.32 24.58 27.60
CA ARG A 62 3.72 24.97 27.83
C ARG A 62 4.38 25.58 26.58
N PRO A 63 3.84 26.65 25.99
CA PRO A 63 4.32 27.18 24.70
C PRO A 63 5.73 27.76 24.77
N SER A 64 6.20 28.19 25.95
CA SER A 64 7.58 28.67 26.18
C SER A 64 8.65 27.58 26.04
N ASP A 65 8.28 26.33 26.25
CA ASP A 65 9.21 25.21 26.18
C ASP A 65 9.57 24.92 24.72
N TYR A 66 8.62 25.17 23.80
CA TYR A 66 8.75 24.92 22.37
C TYR A 66 9.15 26.17 21.57
N VAL A 67 8.46 27.31 21.75
CA VAL A 67 8.75 28.55 21.02
C VAL A 67 9.57 29.49 21.90
N LYS A 68 10.89 29.53 21.66
CA LYS A 68 11.82 30.34 22.46
C LYS A 68 11.64 31.84 22.25
N ASP A 69 11.39 32.26 21.02
CA ASP A 69 11.15 33.67 20.68
C ASP A 69 9.82 34.15 21.28
N GLU A 70 9.89 35.16 22.15
CA GLU A 70 8.73 35.67 22.87
C GLU A 70 7.70 36.36 21.96
N LYS A 71 8.16 37.04 20.91
CA LYS A 71 7.30 37.74 19.96
C LYS A 71 6.52 36.72 19.12
N GLN A 72 7.21 35.73 18.55
CA GLN A 72 6.58 34.64 17.80
C GLN A 72 5.60 33.87 18.67
N ARG A 73 5.97 33.56 19.91
CA ARG A 73 5.08 32.89 20.86
C ARG A 73 3.81 33.69 21.11
N LYS A 74 3.92 35.00 21.35
CA LYS A 74 2.75 35.88 21.54
C LYS A 74 1.87 35.93 20.30
N ASP A 75 2.46 36.03 19.12
CA ASP A 75 1.74 36.06 17.84
C ASP A 75 0.97 34.74 17.60
N VAL A 76 1.62 33.59 17.82
CA VAL A 76 0.99 32.27 17.73
C VAL A 76 -0.16 32.16 18.72
N MET A 77 0.07 32.45 20.01
CA MET A 77 -0.96 32.32 21.03
C MET A 77 -2.16 33.27 20.80
N SER A 78 -1.92 34.45 20.23
CA SER A 78 -2.99 35.44 19.97
C SER A 78 -4.05 34.95 18.96
N SER A 79 -3.65 34.12 17.99
CA SER A 79 -4.55 33.61 16.93
C SER A 79 -4.88 32.13 17.08
N MET A 80 -4.35 31.48 18.12
CA MET A 80 -4.44 30.04 18.34
C MET A 80 -5.87 29.54 18.47
N GLN A 81 -6.68 30.17 19.32
CA GLN A 81 -8.07 29.78 19.58
C GLN A 81 -8.91 29.73 18.29
N TYR A 82 -8.69 30.66 17.37
CA TYR A 82 -9.41 30.70 16.09
C TYR A 82 -9.00 29.55 15.17
N LYS A 83 -7.70 29.21 15.14
CA LYS A 83 -7.20 28.09 14.32
C LYS A 83 -7.59 26.73 14.88
N VAL A 84 -7.67 26.60 16.21
CA VAL A 84 -8.23 25.41 16.87
C VAL A 84 -9.72 25.26 16.51
N ALA A 85 -10.53 26.33 16.55
CA ALA A 85 -11.92 26.26 16.10
C ALA A 85 -12.06 25.90 14.60
N ARG A 86 -11.11 26.33 13.76
CA ARG A 86 -11.05 25.92 12.35
C ARG A 86 -10.69 24.45 12.16
N LEU A 87 -10.01 23.83 13.13
CA LEU A 87 -9.68 22.40 13.09
C LEU A 87 -10.95 21.56 13.08
N ASP A 88 -11.93 21.87 13.93
CA ASP A 88 -13.19 21.13 14.02
C ASP A 88 -13.95 21.14 12.69
N VAL A 89 -14.03 22.30 12.04
CA VAL A 89 -14.65 22.43 10.71
C VAL A 89 -13.90 21.60 9.68
N CYS A 90 -12.57 21.64 9.69
CA CYS A 90 -11.73 20.90 8.76
C CYS A 90 -11.85 19.38 8.97
N MET A 91 -11.97 18.92 10.21
CA MET A 91 -12.21 17.51 10.53
C MET A 91 -13.52 17.01 9.93
N LEU A 92 -14.61 17.80 10.03
CA LEU A 92 -15.90 17.43 9.44
C LEU A 92 -15.85 17.38 7.91
N GLU A 93 -15.13 18.30 7.26
CA GLU A 93 -14.91 18.29 5.82
C GLU A 93 -14.14 17.04 5.38
N ASN A 94 -13.10 16.67 6.12
CA ASN A 94 -12.30 15.48 5.84
C ASN A 94 -13.09 14.18 6.10
N ILE A 95 -13.90 14.11 7.15
CA ILE A 95 -14.80 12.97 7.39
C ILE A 95 -15.73 12.78 6.19
N CYS A 96 -16.39 13.85 5.73
CA CYS A 96 -17.25 13.79 4.55
C CYS A 96 -16.48 13.38 3.28
N SER A 97 -15.23 13.85 3.12
CA SER A 97 -14.36 13.50 1.98
C SER A 97 -13.94 12.03 2.01
N MET A 98 -13.57 11.53 3.19
CA MET A 98 -13.16 10.16 3.44
C MET A 98 -14.30 9.18 3.19
N GLN A 99 -15.50 9.47 3.71
CA GLN A 99 -16.67 8.62 3.51
C GLN A 99 -17.04 8.50 2.02
N ARG A 100 -16.91 9.58 1.24
CA ARG A 100 -17.09 9.56 -0.23
C ARG A 100 -16.03 8.72 -0.95
N GLN A 101 -14.81 8.64 -0.42
CA GLN A 101 -13.73 7.79 -0.91
C GLN A 101 -13.80 6.37 -0.33
N GLY A 102 -14.86 6.03 0.40
CA GLY A 102 -15.09 4.70 0.94
C GLY A 102 -14.21 4.34 2.14
N ILE A 103 -13.75 5.35 2.90
CA ILE A 103 -13.05 5.15 4.16
C ILE A 103 -14.05 5.30 5.31
N ARG A 104 -14.37 4.20 5.98
CA ARG A 104 -15.31 4.18 7.10
C ARG A 104 -14.65 3.74 8.39
N THR A 105 -13.71 2.79 8.33
CA THR A 105 -13.03 2.23 9.51
C THR A 105 -11.52 2.54 9.53
N LEU A 106 -10.87 2.27 10.66
CA LEU A 106 -9.40 2.31 10.76
C LEU A 106 -8.74 1.31 9.80
N ASN A 107 -9.35 0.15 9.54
CA ASN A 107 -8.86 -0.79 8.54
C ASN A 107 -8.91 -0.21 7.13
N ASP A 108 -10.03 0.45 6.76
CA ASP A 108 -10.14 1.11 5.47
C ASP A 108 -9.06 2.17 5.29
N TRP A 109 -8.79 2.95 6.35
CA TRP A 109 -7.74 3.95 6.37
C TRP A 109 -6.36 3.32 6.18
N ALA A 110 -6.02 2.28 6.95
CA ALA A 110 -4.74 1.60 6.85
C ALA A 110 -4.47 1.06 5.43
N CYS A 111 -5.53 0.59 4.75
CA CYS A 111 -5.45 0.08 3.38
C CYS A 111 -5.35 1.18 2.30
N GLN A 112 -5.80 2.42 2.57
CA GLN A 112 -6.02 3.43 1.51
C GLN A 112 -5.44 4.81 1.81
N GLN A 113 -4.75 5.02 2.94
CA GLN A 113 -4.28 6.34 3.40
C GLN A 113 -3.51 7.20 2.37
N CYS A 114 -2.86 6.60 1.37
CA CYS A 114 -2.11 7.37 0.35
C CYS A 114 -2.92 7.79 -0.87
N SER A 115 -4.07 7.16 -1.14
CA SER A 115 -5.01 7.62 -2.18
C SER A 115 -5.96 8.70 -1.66
N VAL A 116 -6.14 8.76 -0.34
CA VAL A 116 -7.12 9.64 0.28
C VAL A 116 -6.62 11.08 0.32
N ASN A 117 -7.40 11.97 -0.29
CA ASN A 117 -7.18 13.41 -0.22
C ASN A 117 -7.84 14.00 1.03
N VAL A 118 -7.06 14.08 2.10
CA VAL A 118 -7.38 14.77 3.36
C VAL A 118 -6.14 15.48 3.89
N ASP A 119 -6.33 16.41 4.82
CA ASP A 119 -5.23 17.19 5.37
C ASP A 119 -4.25 16.34 6.21
N ARG A 120 -3.10 16.95 6.48
CA ARG A 120 -1.99 16.34 7.20
C ARG A 120 -2.32 15.97 8.65
N ILE A 121 -3.12 16.79 9.33
CA ILE A 121 -3.52 16.57 10.71
C ILE A 121 -4.44 15.36 10.80
N THR A 122 -5.45 15.27 9.93
CA THR A 122 -6.33 14.09 9.82
C THR A 122 -5.51 12.83 9.52
N LYS A 123 -4.55 12.91 8.58
CA LYS A 123 -3.62 11.80 8.31
C LYS A 123 -2.89 11.35 9.57
N GLY A 124 -2.28 12.31 10.27
CA GLY A 124 -1.52 12.04 11.48
C GLY A 124 -2.36 11.37 12.57
N ILE A 125 -3.58 11.85 12.81
CA ILE A 125 -4.48 11.29 13.84
C ILE A 125 -4.78 9.82 13.55
N LEU A 126 -5.25 9.51 12.34
CA LEU A 126 -5.67 8.16 11.99
C LEU A 126 -4.50 7.19 11.92
N THR A 127 -3.36 7.61 11.36
CA THR A 127 -2.16 6.77 11.31
C THR A 127 -1.62 6.46 12.71
N ARG A 128 -1.69 7.41 13.66
CA ARG A 128 -1.34 7.15 15.07
C ARG A 128 -2.33 6.21 15.74
N ALA A 129 -3.63 6.37 15.48
CA ALA A 129 -4.65 5.47 16.02
C ALA A 129 -4.45 4.03 15.53
N VAL A 130 -4.20 3.83 14.22
CA VAL A 130 -3.84 2.51 13.68
C VAL A 130 -2.60 1.95 14.38
N LYS A 131 -1.56 2.77 14.59
CA LYS A 131 -0.34 2.33 15.31
C LYS A 131 -0.65 1.88 16.74
N GLN A 132 -1.46 2.63 17.47
CA GLN A 132 -1.86 2.28 18.84
C GLN A 132 -2.62 0.94 18.87
N VAL A 133 -3.59 0.76 17.98
CA VAL A 133 -4.35 -0.50 17.84
C VAL A 133 -3.42 -1.67 17.53
N LEU A 134 -2.45 -1.48 16.63
CA LEU A 134 -1.47 -2.52 16.31
C LEU A 134 -0.60 -2.88 17.52
N GLN A 135 -0.10 -1.87 18.23
CA GLN A 135 0.75 -2.07 19.41
C GLN A 135 0.00 -2.79 20.55
N SER A 136 -1.27 -2.47 20.79
CA SER A 136 -2.09 -3.17 21.79
C SER A 136 -2.47 -4.59 21.36
N THR A 137 -2.61 -4.84 20.05
CA THR A 137 -2.94 -6.18 19.51
C THR A 137 -1.74 -7.14 19.56
N THR A 138 -0.51 -6.64 19.38
CA THR A 138 0.73 -7.43 19.52
C THR A 138 0.90 -7.99 20.94
N GLU A 139 0.31 -7.35 21.96
CA GLU A 139 0.31 -7.83 23.34
C GLU A 139 -0.83 -8.83 23.65
N GLN A 140 -1.86 -8.97 22.78
CA GLN A 140 -3.10 -9.72 23.11
C GLN A 140 -3.55 -10.84 22.16
N GLY A 141 -3.03 -11.01 20.94
CA GLY A 141 -3.32 -12.25 20.18
C GLY A 141 -3.44 -12.10 18.66
N SER A 142 -2.93 -13.12 17.98
CA SER A 142 -2.42 -13.17 16.61
C SER A 142 -3.44 -13.27 15.45
N ALA A 143 -4.66 -12.72 15.56
CA ALA A 143 -5.70 -12.92 14.54
C ALA A 143 -6.05 -11.67 13.70
N GLN A 144 -5.87 -10.45 14.23
CA GLN A 144 -6.23 -9.20 13.53
C GLN A 144 -5.09 -8.59 12.69
N ASN A 145 -3.90 -9.21 12.72
CA ASN A 145 -2.69 -8.69 12.10
C ASN A 145 -2.52 -9.04 10.62
N ASN A 146 -3.26 -10.01 10.06
CA ASN A 146 -2.97 -10.56 8.73
C ASN A 146 -3.27 -9.58 7.57
N CYS A 147 -4.30 -8.75 7.67
CA CYS A 147 -4.63 -7.79 6.61
C CYS A 147 -3.64 -6.61 6.57
N LEU A 148 -3.17 -6.16 7.73
CA LEU A 148 -2.18 -5.08 7.84
C LEU A 148 -0.77 -5.55 7.52
N THR A 149 -0.40 -6.78 7.90
CA THR A 149 0.85 -7.39 7.45
C THR A 149 0.81 -7.61 5.95
N HIS A 150 -0.31 -8.06 5.37
CA HIS A 150 -0.49 -8.21 3.92
C HIS A 150 -0.36 -6.88 3.18
N HIS A 151 -1.10 -5.85 3.56
CA HIS A 151 -1.05 -4.55 2.88
C HIS A 151 0.32 -3.86 3.03
N THR A 152 0.90 -3.89 4.23
CA THR A 152 2.23 -3.35 4.48
C THR A 152 3.26 -4.11 3.66
N PHE A 153 3.23 -5.44 3.69
CA PHE A 153 4.14 -6.27 2.91
C PHE A 153 3.97 -6.04 1.41
N LEU A 154 2.73 -6.01 0.90
CA LEU A 154 2.40 -5.70 -0.49
C LEU A 154 3.02 -4.37 -0.93
N ARG A 155 2.80 -3.31 -0.17
CA ARG A 155 3.35 -1.99 -0.50
C ARG A 155 4.87 -2.01 -0.61
N HIS A 156 5.56 -2.60 0.38
CA HIS A 156 7.02 -2.61 0.42
C HIS A 156 7.62 -3.54 -0.63
N SER A 157 7.01 -4.70 -0.87
CA SER A 157 7.45 -5.61 -1.92
C SER A 157 7.28 -4.98 -3.30
N LEU A 158 6.17 -4.30 -3.56
CA LEU A 158 5.98 -3.53 -4.79
C LEU A 158 7.03 -2.41 -4.94
N LEU A 159 7.28 -1.61 -3.90
CA LEU A 159 8.32 -0.56 -3.95
C LEU A 159 9.72 -1.12 -4.21
N THR A 160 10.05 -2.27 -3.60
CA THR A 160 11.31 -2.99 -3.84
C THR A 160 11.41 -3.43 -5.30
N PHE A 161 10.31 -3.95 -5.85
CA PHE A 161 10.19 -4.36 -7.24
C PHE A 161 10.33 -3.20 -8.23
N MET A 162 9.86 -2.00 -7.87
CA MET A 162 9.96 -0.81 -8.71
C MET A 162 11.33 -0.09 -8.62
N HIS A 163 12.21 -0.48 -7.70
CA HIS A 163 13.49 0.19 -7.50
C HIS A 163 14.61 -0.45 -8.35
N GLY A 164 15.09 0.25 -9.38
CA GLY A 164 16.00 -0.31 -10.40
C GLY A 164 17.23 -1.06 -9.89
N ARG A 165 17.94 -0.53 -8.89
CA ARG A 165 19.12 -1.20 -8.30
C ARG A 165 18.79 -2.49 -7.53
N LEU A 166 17.56 -2.61 -7.03
CA LEU A 166 17.11 -3.78 -6.27
C LEU A 166 16.45 -4.78 -7.20
N LEU A 167 15.77 -4.29 -8.23
CA LEU A 167 15.10 -5.11 -9.23
C LEU A 167 16.05 -6.12 -9.85
N SER A 168 17.29 -5.75 -10.23
CA SER A 168 18.25 -6.73 -10.78
C SER A 168 18.58 -7.86 -9.80
N ARG A 169 18.72 -7.55 -8.50
CA ARG A 169 18.97 -8.54 -7.44
C ARG A 169 17.74 -9.41 -7.15
N VAL A 170 16.55 -8.80 -7.19
CA VAL A 170 15.26 -9.49 -7.06
C VAL A 170 15.06 -10.44 -8.25
N LEU A 171 15.23 -9.97 -9.48
CA LEU A 171 15.07 -10.76 -10.70
C LEU A 171 16.08 -11.91 -10.81
N ALA A 172 17.29 -11.76 -10.28
CA ALA A 172 18.26 -12.85 -10.19
C ALA A 172 17.79 -14.02 -9.32
N ARG A 173 16.83 -13.77 -8.41
CA ARG A 173 16.25 -14.77 -7.49
C ARG A 173 14.87 -15.25 -7.93
N LEU A 174 14.33 -14.72 -9.03
CA LEU A 174 13.03 -15.11 -9.57
C LEU A 174 13.11 -16.55 -10.12
N SER A 175 12.20 -17.41 -9.66
CA SER A 175 12.17 -18.82 -10.04
C SER A 175 10.86 -19.16 -10.75
N ARG A 176 10.92 -19.95 -11.82
CA ARG A 176 9.71 -20.44 -12.50
C ARG A 176 9.10 -21.58 -11.72
N LEU A 177 7.78 -21.56 -11.55
CA LEU A 177 7.04 -22.67 -10.96
C LEU A 177 6.91 -23.82 -11.97
N PRO A 178 7.23 -25.07 -11.60
CA PRO A 178 7.07 -26.20 -12.48
C PRO A 178 5.58 -26.47 -12.75
N ARG A 179 5.26 -26.89 -13.96
CA ARG A 179 3.93 -27.45 -14.28
C ARG A 179 3.99 -28.97 -14.12
N GLN A 180 2.87 -29.56 -13.71
CA GLN A 180 2.79 -31.01 -13.54
C GLN A 180 3.11 -31.71 -14.88
N GLY A 181 4.16 -32.54 -14.90
CA GLY A 181 4.57 -33.30 -16.08
C GLY A 181 5.38 -32.55 -17.15
N SER A 182 5.85 -31.32 -16.89
CA SER A 182 6.75 -30.61 -17.83
C SER A 182 8.18 -30.50 -17.30
N ASP A 183 9.18 -30.64 -18.18
CA ASP A 183 10.57 -30.32 -17.87
C ASP A 183 10.72 -28.83 -17.49
N THR A 184 11.59 -28.56 -16.52
CA THR A 184 11.91 -27.23 -15.97
C THR A 184 12.69 -26.33 -16.93
N ASN A 185 12.65 -26.60 -18.24
CA ASN A 185 13.43 -25.85 -19.21
C ASN A 185 12.98 -24.38 -19.19
N GLY A 186 13.89 -23.56 -18.65
CA GLY A 186 13.61 -22.27 -18.05
C GLY A 186 13.28 -21.21 -19.08
N ARG A 187 11.99 -20.95 -19.28
CA ARG A 187 11.56 -19.68 -19.85
C ARG A 187 11.85 -18.60 -18.80
N GLU A 188 12.78 -17.71 -19.10
CA GLU A 188 13.00 -16.49 -18.32
C GLU A 188 11.78 -15.59 -18.41
N SER A 189 11.45 -14.92 -17.29
CA SER A 189 10.40 -13.89 -17.25
C SER A 189 10.75 -12.74 -18.18
N VAL A 190 9.73 -12.08 -18.73
CA VAL A 190 9.90 -10.83 -19.48
C VAL A 190 10.72 -9.80 -18.70
N LEU A 191 10.61 -9.79 -17.37
CA LEU A 191 11.38 -8.87 -16.53
C LEU A 191 12.86 -9.24 -16.46
N GLN A 192 13.18 -10.53 -16.40
CA GLN A 192 14.57 -11.00 -16.43
C GLN A 192 15.24 -10.68 -17.77
N LYS A 193 14.48 -10.78 -18.87
CA LYS A 193 14.96 -10.46 -20.23
C LYS A 193 15.12 -8.96 -20.47
N THR A 194 14.15 -8.17 -20.03
CA THR A 194 14.12 -6.73 -20.32
C THR A 194 14.91 -5.90 -19.29
N GLY A 195 15.17 -6.45 -18.10
CA GLY A 195 16.15 -5.94 -17.14
C GLY A 195 16.04 -4.45 -16.80
N GLU A 196 17.20 -3.77 -16.76
CA GLU A 196 17.35 -2.33 -16.48
C GLU A 196 16.76 -1.43 -17.57
N ASP A 197 16.58 -1.93 -18.80
CA ASP A 197 15.99 -1.18 -19.93
C ASP A 197 14.49 -0.90 -19.76
N LEU A 198 13.84 -1.50 -18.75
CA LEU A 198 12.49 -1.12 -18.30
C LEU A 198 12.49 0.18 -17.48
N MET A 199 13.62 0.54 -16.85
CA MET A 199 13.73 1.68 -15.93
C MET A 199 13.64 3.08 -16.56
N PRO A 200 13.91 3.33 -17.87
CA PRO A 200 13.58 4.61 -18.49
C PRO A 200 12.07 4.80 -18.67
N TYR A 201 11.29 3.71 -18.63
CA TYR A 201 9.87 3.67 -18.98
C TYR A 201 8.93 3.35 -17.82
N VAL A 202 9.43 3.30 -16.58
CA VAL A 202 8.57 3.40 -15.40
C VAL A 202 8.62 4.83 -14.83
N PRO A 203 7.98 5.83 -15.47
CA PRO A 203 7.63 7.05 -14.78
C PRO A 203 6.42 6.73 -13.90
N SER A 204 6.64 6.06 -12.77
CA SER A 204 5.71 6.17 -11.64
C SER A 204 6.53 6.25 -10.37
N ARG A 205 6.90 7.49 -10.07
CA ARG A 205 7.38 7.95 -8.77
C ARG A 205 6.34 7.77 -7.65
N VAL A 206 5.22 7.08 -7.91
CA VAL A 206 4.05 6.90 -7.04
C VAL A 206 3.32 5.61 -7.45
N LEU A 207 2.92 4.76 -6.49
CA LEU A 207 1.99 3.65 -6.71
C LEU A 207 0.70 4.20 -7.36
N CYS A 208 0.35 3.74 -8.56
CA CYS A 208 -0.88 4.17 -9.22
C CYS A 208 -2.03 3.31 -8.71
N TYR A 209 -2.85 3.88 -7.83
CA TYR A 209 -4.12 3.25 -7.45
C TYR A 209 -4.96 3.00 -8.70
N PHE A 210 -5.55 1.81 -8.76
CA PHE A 210 -6.35 1.38 -9.89
C PHE A 210 -7.48 2.39 -10.14
N PRO A 211 -7.58 2.93 -11.35
CA PRO A 211 -8.43 4.07 -11.60
C PRO A 211 -9.91 3.73 -11.42
N GLU A 212 -10.57 4.48 -10.54
CA GLU A 212 -12.02 4.45 -10.37
C GLU A 212 -12.65 5.59 -11.20
N GLY A 213 -13.76 5.32 -11.90
CA GLY A 213 -14.44 6.29 -12.75
C GLY A 213 -15.38 5.66 -13.78
N VAL A 214 -16.22 6.48 -14.39
CA VAL A 214 -17.18 6.06 -15.43
C VAL A 214 -16.51 5.94 -16.81
N GLU A 215 -15.45 6.72 -17.04
CA GLU A 215 -14.74 6.72 -18.32
C GLU A 215 -13.60 5.70 -18.33
N ARG A 216 -13.60 4.86 -19.37
CA ARG A 216 -12.51 3.93 -19.65
C ARG A 216 -11.26 4.68 -20.04
N ARG A 217 -10.10 4.21 -19.55
CA ARG A 217 -8.78 4.79 -19.80
C ARG A 217 -7.99 3.98 -20.82
N ASP A 218 -7.03 4.64 -21.46
CA ASP A 218 -6.08 3.96 -22.32
C ASP A 218 -5.07 3.17 -21.47
N LEU A 219 -4.65 2.02 -21.98
CA LEU A 219 -3.66 1.17 -21.33
C LEU A 219 -2.27 1.77 -21.54
N GLU A 220 -1.52 1.95 -20.45
CA GLU A 220 -0.19 2.57 -20.48
C GLU A 220 0.88 1.56 -20.05
N HIS A 221 1.90 1.38 -20.88
CA HIS A 221 3.07 0.58 -20.55
C HIS A 221 3.89 1.25 -19.46
N GLY A 222 4.48 0.45 -18.57
CA GLY A 222 5.34 0.98 -17.52
C GLY A 222 4.61 1.59 -16.31
N LYS A 223 3.29 1.43 -16.22
CA LYS A 223 2.50 1.78 -15.02
C LYS A 223 2.15 0.56 -14.19
N LEU A 224 2.46 0.62 -12.89
CA LEU A 224 2.06 -0.37 -11.90
C LEU A 224 0.70 0.02 -11.31
N TYR A 225 -0.31 -0.80 -11.58
CA TYR A 225 -1.67 -0.59 -11.10
C TYR A 225 -1.93 -1.44 -9.85
N VAL A 226 -2.36 -0.79 -8.77
CA VAL A 226 -2.71 -1.45 -7.51
C VAL A 226 -4.21 -1.32 -7.24
N PRO A 227 -5.00 -2.38 -7.45
CA PRO A 227 -6.43 -2.36 -7.20
C PRO A 227 -6.83 -2.31 -5.74
N LYS A 228 -8.02 -1.75 -5.50
CA LYS A 228 -8.65 -1.79 -4.17
C LYS A 228 -9.02 -3.23 -3.82
N PRO A 229 -8.54 -3.78 -2.68
CA PRO A 229 -8.92 -5.10 -2.23
C PRO A 229 -10.39 -5.13 -1.75
N PRO A 230 -11.08 -6.28 -1.86
CA PRO A 230 -10.62 -7.50 -2.52
C PRO A 230 -10.63 -7.34 -4.05
N PHE A 231 -9.53 -7.70 -4.70
CA PHE A 231 -9.42 -7.74 -6.15
C PHE A 231 -9.20 -9.18 -6.63
N PRO A 232 -9.84 -9.62 -7.72
CA PRO A 232 -9.69 -10.99 -8.21
C PRO A 232 -8.26 -11.25 -8.73
N ILE A 233 -7.77 -12.47 -8.53
CA ILE A 233 -6.48 -12.99 -9.03
C ILE A 233 -5.23 -12.34 -8.41
N ALA A 234 -5.05 -11.03 -8.56
CA ALA A 234 -3.78 -10.32 -8.32
C ALA A 234 -3.93 -9.12 -7.40
N ASP A 235 -2.85 -8.80 -6.67
CA ASP A 235 -2.76 -7.65 -5.76
C ASP A 235 -2.19 -6.40 -6.45
N ALA A 236 -1.49 -6.59 -7.57
CA ALA A 236 -1.10 -5.54 -8.51
C ALA A 236 -0.88 -6.12 -9.91
N PHE A 237 -0.83 -5.27 -10.93
CA PHE A 237 -0.48 -5.71 -12.28
C PHE A 237 0.21 -4.60 -13.08
N PHE A 238 0.98 -5.02 -14.06
CA PHE A 238 1.94 -4.19 -14.77
C PHE A 238 1.98 -4.57 -16.25
N PHE A 239 2.00 -3.57 -17.14
CA PHE A 239 2.04 -3.80 -18.59
C PHE A 239 3.44 -3.54 -19.11
N VAL A 240 4.07 -4.60 -19.62
CA VAL A 240 5.44 -4.58 -20.11
C VAL A 240 5.44 -4.73 -21.61
N LYS A 241 6.10 -3.79 -22.29
CA LYS A 241 6.41 -3.94 -23.71
C LYS A 241 7.91 -4.05 -23.87
N GLU A 242 8.37 -5.23 -24.22
CA GLU A 242 9.77 -5.46 -24.59
C GLU A 242 10.09 -4.67 -25.88
N LYS A 243 11.30 -4.08 -25.92
CA LYS A 243 11.75 -3.10 -26.93
C LYS A 243 11.61 -3.57 -28.38
N ASN A 244 11.58 -4.88 -28.61
CA ASN A 244 11.45 -5.52 -29.93
C ASN A 244 10.27 -6.50 -30.02
N ALA A 245 9.42 -6.59 -28.99
CA ALA A 245 8.29 -7.49 -29.02
C ALA A 245 7.13 -6.91 -29.83
N ARG A 246 6.51 -7.78 -30.64
CA ARG A 246 5.24 -7.48 -31.32
C ARG A 246 4.06 -7.45 -30.34
N HIS A 247 4.18 -8.15 -29.21
CA HIS A 247 3.12 -8.37 -28.23
C HIS A 247 3.44 -7.65 -26.91
N THR A 248 2.39 -7.28 -26.17
CA THR A 248 2.51 -6.73 -24.81
C THR A 248 2.50 -7.91 -23.83
N ASN A 249 3.37 -7.88 -22.82
CA ASN A 249 3.32 -8.81 -21.71
C ASN A 249 2.46 -8.20 -20.60
N ILE A 250 1.52 -8.98 -20.07
CA ILE A 250 0.73 -8.61 -18.90
C ILE A 250 1.31 -9.37 -17.72
N LEU A 251 1.85 -8.61 -16.76
CA LEU A 251 2.41 -9.15 -15.53
C LEU A 251 1.42 -8.95 -14.39
N LEU A 252 1.08 -10.05 -13.73
CA LEU A 252 0.30 -10.05 -12.50
C LEU A 252 1.24 -10.24 -11.31
N ILE A 253 0.98 -9.52 -10.22
CA ILE A 253 1.71 -9.67 -8.96
C ILE A 253 0.72 -10.12 -7.90
N LYS A 254 1.07 -11.19 -7.20
CA LYS A 254 0.32 -11.68 -6.05
C LYS A 254 1.24 -11.82 -4.85
N VAL A 255 0.80 -11.31 -3.72
CA VAL A 255 1.54 -11.33 -2.47
C VAL A 255 1.00 -12.42 -1.56
N VAL A 256 1.91 -13.25 -1.05
CA VAL A 256 1.60 -14.44 -0.25
C VAL A 256 2.26 -14.30 1.12
N THR A 257 1.47 -13.84 2.10
CA THR A 257 1.94 -13.61 3.47
C THR A 257 1.66 -14.74 4.45
N GLU A 258 0.64 -15.55 4.17
CA GLU A 258 0.20 -16.62 5.06
C GLU A 258 0.74 -17.98 4.59
N VAL A 259 1.02 -18.87 5.56
CA VAL A 259 1.34 -20.26 5.27
C VAL A 259 0.10 -20.91 4.67
N THR A 260 0.12 -21.12 3.36
CA THR A 260 -1.00 -21.74 2.63
C THR A 260 -1.10 -23.21 3.02
N LEU A 261 -1.96 -23.54 4.00
CA LEU A 261 -2.28 -24.93 4.37
C LEU A 261 -2.90 -25.72 3.20
N GLN A 262 -3.43 -25.01 2.20
CA GLN A 262 -3.92 -25.56 0.94
C GLN A 262 -3.39 -24.72 -0.23
N PRO A 263 -3.05 -25.33 -1.38
CA PRO A 263 -2.61 -24.59 -2.55
C PRO A 263 -3.65 -23.53 -2.94
N LEU A 264 -3.18 -22.35 -3.31
CA LEU A 264 -4.04 -21.25 -3.77
C LEU A 264 -4.92 -21.76 -4.91
N GLN A 265 -6.24 -21.83 -4.72
CA GLN A 265 -7.15 -22.35 -5.73
C GLN A 265 -7.57 -21.24 -6.69
N MET A 266 -7.52 -21.51 -7.99
CA MET A 266 -8.08 -20.62 -9.01
C MET A 266 -9.36 -21.23 -9.57
N ASN A 267 -10.44 -20.45 -9.61
CA ASN A 267 -11.71 -20.90 -10.16
C ASN A 267 -12.23 -19.95 -11.25
N GLU A 268 -13.20 -20.43 -12.01
CA GLU A 268 -13.79 -19.69 -13.14
C GLU A 268 -14.43 -18.37 -12.71
N SER A 269 -15.04 -18.33 -11.52
CA SER A 269 -15.69 -17.12 -11.01
C SER A 269 -14.68 -15.98 -10.78
N MET A 270 -13.51 -16.30 -10.21
CA MET A 270 -12.43 -15.33 -10.00
C MET A 270 -11.89 -14.80 -11.33
N ILE A 271 -11.74 -15.67 -12.32
CA ILE A 271 -11.32 -15.30 -13.67
C ILE A 271 -12.34 -14.36 -14.31
N HIS A 272 -13.62 -14.73 -14.31
CA HIS A 272 -14.66 -13.87 -14.85
C HIS A 272 -14.72 -12.50 -14.16
N ALA A 273 -14.61 -12.47 -12.82
CA ALA A 273 -14.60 -11.23 -12.06
C ALA A 273 -13.38 -10.34 -12.41
N PHE A 274 -12.21 -10.95 -12.61
CA PHE A 274 -11.02 -10.24 -13.07
C PHE A 274 -11.26 -9.58 -14.44
N TRP A 275 -11.70 -10.38 -15.42
CA TRP A 275 -11.99 -9.90 -16.78
C TRP A 275 -13.00 -8.76 -16.79
N GLU A 276 -14.09 -8.89 -16.03
CA GLU A 276 -15.13 -7.86 -15.95
C GLU A 276 -14.59 -6.54 -15.37
N ARG A 277 -13.81 -6.61 -14.29
CA ARG A 277 -13.20 -5.41 -13.68
C ARG A 277 -12.25 -4.71 -14.65
N MET A 278 -11.44 -5.47 -15.38
CA MET A 278 -10.50 -4.90 -16.35
C MET A 278 -11.22 -4.27 -17.56
N SER A 279 -12.24 -4.93 -18.13
CA SER A 279 -13.03 -4.39 -19.24
C SER A 279 -13.82 -3.12 -18.88
N LYS A 280 -14.16 -2.92 -17.60
CA LYS A 280 -14.80 -1.68 -17.14
C LYS A 280 -13.84 -0.49 -17.13
N ILE A 281 -12.54 -0.74 -17.01
CA ILE A 281 -11.55 0.30 -16.74
C ILE A 281 -10.70 0.63 -17.96
N PHE A 282 -10.30 -0.37 -18.73
CA PHE A 282 -9.43 -0.15 -19.89
C PHE A 282 -10.17 -0.23 -21.21
N LYS A 283 -9.90 0.73 -22.10
CA LYS A 283 -10.37 0.67 -23.49
C LYS A 283 -9.68 -0.49 -24.22
N PHE A 284 -10.44 -1.14 -25.10
CA PHE A 284 -9.94 -2.27 -25.92
C PHE A 284 -9.32 -3.42 -25.12
N TRP A 285 -9.70 -3.59 -23.84
CA TRP A 285 -9.14 -4.64 -22.97
C TRP A 285 -9.19 -6.03 -23.60
N ASP A 286 -10.33 -6.45 -24.16
CA ASP A 286 -10.47 -7.78 -24.76
C ASP A 286 -9.48 -8.00 -25.94
N CYS A 287 -9.14 -6.94 -26.69
CA CYS A 287 -8.15 -6.99 -27.76
C CYS A 287 -6.71 -7.07 -27.21
N PHE A 288 -6.38 -6.29 -26.18
CA PHE A 288 -5.05 -6.32 -25.57
C PHE A 288 -4.77 -7.65 -24.89
N ALA A 289 -5.73 -8.09 -24.07
CA ALA A 289 -5.65 -9.31 -23.30
C ALA A 289 -5.56 -10.56 -24.19
N SER A 290 -6.19 -10.54 -25.37
CA SER A 290 -6.13 -11.67 -26.31
C SER A 290 -4.83 -11.79 -27.09
N LEU A 291 -4.09 -10.70 -27.23
CA LEU A 291 -2.79 -10.68 -27.92
C LEU A 291 -1.60 -10.67 -26.96
N ALA A 292 -1.85 -10.74 -25.66
CA ALA A 292 -0.83 -10.63 -24.64
C ALA A 292 -0.22 -11.96 -24.24
N ASP A 293 1.07 -11.93 -23.93
CA ASP A 293 1.73 -12.97 -23.14
C ASP A 293 1.48 -12.70 -21.66
N TRP A 294 1.09 -13.74 -20.90
CA TRP A 294 0.72 -13.60 -19.50
C TRP A 294 1.77 -14.19 -18.57
N GLU A 295 2.14 -13.42 -17.54
CA GLU A 295 3.01 -13.87 -16.46
C GLU A 295 2.37 -13.51 -15.10
N ILE A 296 2.51 -14.38 -14.10
CA ILE A 296 2.18 -14.06 -12.70
C ILE A 296 3.40 -14.33 -11.81
N ILE A 297 3.69 -13.38 -10.92
CA ILE A 297 4.76 -13.47 -9.94
C ILE A 297 4.14 -13.52 -8.54
N TYR A 298 4.41 -14.61 -7.83
CA TYR A 298 4.11 -14.76 -6.41
C TYR A 298 5.27 -14.23 -5.58
N ILE A 299 4.98 -13.23 -4.74
CA ILE A 299 5.94 -12.65 -3.81
C ILE A 299 5.62 -13.15 -2.41
N HIS A 300 6.56 -13.90 -1.84
CA HIS A 300 6.43 -14.59 -0.58
C HIS A 300 7.09 -13.80 0.54
N SER A 301 6.40 -13.65 1.68
CA SER A 301 6.95 -13.02 2.88
C SER A 301 8.01 -13.85 3.58
N SER A 302 8.01 -15.17 3.37
CA SER A 302 8.97 -16.11 3.94
C SER A 302 9.12 -17.34 3.05
N SER A 303 10.14 -18.14 3.33
CA SER A 303 10.34 -19.41 2.61
C SER A 303 9.24 -20.43 2.91
N ASP A 304 8.54 -20.28 4.04
CA ASP A 304 7.47 -21.19 4.46
C ASP A 304 6.16 -21.02 3.67
N THR A 305 6.03 -19.92 2.91
CA THR A 305 4.84 -19.68 2.07
C THR A 305 5.04 -20.09 0.61
N LEU A 306 6.20 -20.65 0.25
CA LEU A 306 6.55 -21.01 -1.13
C LEU A 306 5.58 -22.03 -1.72
N LEU A 307 5.25 -21.82 -2.99
CA LEU A 307 4.44 -22.76 -3.74
C LEU A 307 5.31 -23.90 -4.28
N PRO A 308 4.93 -25.16 -4.07
CA PRO A 308 5.69 -26.31 -4.57
C PRO A 308 5.58 -26.47 -6.09
N GLN A 309 4.48 -25.99 -6.69
CA GLN A 309 4.19 -26.12 -8.11
C GLN A 309 3.24 -25.01 -8.59
N SER A 310 3.02 -24.93 -9.90
CA SER A 310 2.09 -23.98 -10.52
C SER A 310 0.67 -24.14 -9.96
N VAL A 311 -0.04 -23.02 -9.78
CA VAL A 311 -1.44 -22.99 -9.38
C VAL A 311 -2.32 -23.39 -10.56
N GLU A 312 -2.99 -24.53 -10.43
CA GLU A 312 -3.92 -25.05 -11.43
C GLU A 312 -5.31 -24.43 -11.27
N MET A 313 -6.09 -24.47 -12.36
CA MET A 313 -7.49 -24.08 -12.32
C MET A 313 -8.37 -25.26 -11.92
N GLU A 314 -9.30 -25.02 -11.01
CA GLU A 314 -10.40 -25.94 -10.75
C GLU A 314 -11.43 -25.83 -11.89
N HIS A 315 -11.48 -26.83 -12.76
CA HIS A 315 -12.50 -26.92 -13.80
C HIS A 315 -13.81 -27.48 -13.24
N ALA A 316 -14.87 -26.67 -13.22
CA ALA A 316 -16.20 -27.20 -12.96
C ALA A 316 -16.65 -28.11 -14.11
N SER A 317 -17.37 -29.18 -13.79
CA SER A 317 -17.92 -30.18 -14.73
C SER A 317 -18.33 -29.55 -16.07
N ARG A 318 -17.73 -30.03 -17.17
CA ARG A 318 -17.89 -29.53 -18.56
C ARG A 318 -19.36 -29.40 -18.98
N LEU A 319 -19.99 -28.27 -18.70
CA LEU A 319 -21.16 -27.80 -19.44
C LEU A 319 -20.67 -27.24 -20.78
N GLN A 320 -21.46 -27.37 -21.84
CA GLN A 320 -21.14 -26.77 -23.15
C GLN A 320 -21.00 -25.25 -22.98
N LYS A 321 -19.76 -24.76 -23.04
CA LYS A 321 -19.44 -23.33 -22.95
C LYS A 321 -19.41 -22.72 -24.35
N ASP A 322 -19.78 -21.45 -24.44
CA ASP A 322 -19.62 -20.65 -25.65
C ASP A 322 -18.12 -20.34 -25.89
N ASN A 323 -17.70 -20.25 -27.16
CA ASN A 323 -16.30 -20.02 -27.56
C ASN A 323 -15.68 -18.77 -26.90
N SER A 324 -16.51 -17.75 -26.62
CA SER A 324 -16.08 -16.51 -25.95
C SER A 324 -15.71 -16.69 -24.47
N GLN A 325 -16.32 -17.66 -23.79
CA GLN A 325 -16.03 -17.99 -22.39
C GLN A 325 -14.82 -18.93 -22.30
N GLU A 326 -14.68 -19.85 -23.25
CA GLU A 326 -13.56 -20.80 -23.28
C GLU A 326 -12.21 -20.09 -23.39
N PHE A 327 -12.11 -19.05 -24.23
CA PHE A 327 -10.90 -18.22 -24.36
C PHE A 327 -10.51 -17.49 -23.06
N LYS A 328 -11.50 -16.94 -22.32
CA LYS A 328 -11.25 -16.20 -21.09
C LYS A 328 -10.77 -17.08 -19.96
N ILE A 329 -11.05 -18.38 -20.04
CA ILE A 329 -10.67 -19.39 -19.06
C ILE A 329 -9.31 -19.97 -19.45
N SER A 330 -9.06 -20.24 -20.73
CA SER A 330 -7.82 -20.87 -21.19
C SER A 330 -6.55 -20.05 -20.93
N PHE A 331 -6.65 -18.72 -20.75
CA PHE A 331 -5.45 -17.91 -20.48
C PHE A 331 -4.70 -18.34 -19.21
N TRP A 332 -5.40 -18.87 -18.21
CA TRP A 332 -4.76 -19.36 -16.97
C TRP A 332 -3.99 -20.65 -17.22
N ASP A 333 -4.45 -21.48 -18.16
CA ASP A 333 -3.73 -22.69 -18.55
C ASP A 333 -2.43 -22.33 -19.27
N ASP A 334 -2.32 -21.15 -19.89
CA ASP A 334 -1.14 -20.70 -20.63
C ASP A 334 -0.24 -19.72 -19.85
N ILE A 335 -0.72 -19.17 -18.73
CA ILE A 335 0.03 -18.19 -17.92
C ILE A 335 1.34 -18.79 -17.40
N GLN A 336 2.43 -18.03 -17.53
CA GLN A 336 3.71 -18.42 -16.93
C GLN A 336 3.73 -17.98 -15.47
N GLN A 337 4.05 -18.90 -14.58
CA GLN A 337 4.01 -18.66 -13.14
C GLN A 337 5.43 -18.65 -12.58
N TYR A 338 5.74 -17.63 -11.78
CA TYR A 338 7.03 -17.45 -11.14
C TYR A 338 6.83 -17.13 -9.66
N GLN A 339 7.86 -17.37 -8.85
CA GLN A 339 7.85 -17.04 -7.43
C GLN A 339 9.18 -16.50 -6.95
N ILE A 340 9.11 -15.70 -5.89
CA ILE A 340 10.25 -15.12 -5.21
C ILE A 340 9.95 -14.92 -3.73
N VAL A 341 10.95 -15.10 -2.87
CA VAL A 341 10.88 -14.75 -1.45
C VAL A 341 11.53 -13.39 -1.23
N LEU A 342 10.78 -12.48 -0.62
CA LEU A 342 11.24 -11.18 -0.14
C LEU A 342 11.04 -11.11 1.38
N ASP A 343 11.80 -11.91 2.13
CA ASP A 343 11.82 -11.83 3.59
C ASP A 343 12.67 -10.64 4.07
N ALA A 344 12.54 -10.29 5.36
CA ALA A 344 13.24 -9.15 5.94
C ALA A 344 14.78 -9.27 5.80
N ASP A 345 15.33 -10.46 5.98
CA ASP A 345 16.78 -10.71 5.90
C ASP A 345 17.30 -10.52 4.47
N ARG A 346 16.58 -11.06 3.48
CA ARG A 346 16.89 -10.91 2.04
C ARG A 346 16.74 -9.47 1.59
N ILE A 347 15.80 -8.74 2.16
CA ILE A 347 15.65 -7.31 1.97
C ILE A 347 16.90 -6.62 2.55
N HIS A 348 17.26 -6.86 3.81
CA HIS A 348 18.45 -6.26 4.42
C HIS A 348 19.75 -6.49 3.62
N GLU A 349 19.97 -7.69 3.08
CA GLU A 349 21.09 -7.98 2.16
C GLU A 349 21.06 -7.12 0.88
N VAL A 350 19.86 -6.86 0.37
CA VAL A 350 19.61 -6.08 -0.85
C VAL A 350 19.82 -4.58 -0.62
N TYR A 351 19.60 -4.07 0.60
CA TYR A 351 19.76 -2.66 0.97
C TYR A 351 21.12 -2.29 1.63
N GLY A 352 21.85 -3.26 2.21
CA GLY A 352 23.15 -3.08 2.88
C GLY A 352 23.03 -2.52 4.31
N GLU A 353 24.06 -2.74 5.14
CA GLU A 353 24.08 -2.41 6.60
C GLU A 353 23.76 -0.93 6.94
N ASN A 354 23.93 -0.01 5.98
CA ASN A 354 23.65 1.41 6.17
C ASN A 354 22.15 1.78 6.07
N MET A 355 21.29 0.84 5.65
CA MET A 355 19.85 0.97 5.81
C MET A 355 19.39 0.12 7.00
N LYS A 356 19.25 0.76 8.16
CA LYS A 356 18.37 0.23 9.21
C LYS A 356 16.94 0.25 8.66
N PHE A 357 16.48 -0.91 8.19
CA PHE A 357 15.11 -1.07 7.74
C PHE A 357 14.15 -0.79 8.91
N PRO A 358 13.04 -0.07 8.72
CA PRO A 358 12.26 0.48 9.85
C PRO A 358 11.40 -0.55 10.60
N PHE A 359 11.49 -1.85 10.29
CA PHE A 359 10.64 -2.91 10.87
C PHE A 359 11.07 -3.41 12.25
N SER A 360 11.70 -2.58 13.06
CA SER A 360 11.42 -2.67 14.49
C SER A 360 9.95 -2.28 14.66
N GLU A 361 9.11 -3.16 15.22
CA GLU A 361 7.68 -2.93 15.52
C GLU A 361 7.39 -1.57 16.22
N ALA A 362 8.43 -0.86 16.70
CA ALA A 362 8.37 0.44 17.33
C ALA A 362 8.41 1.66 16.36
N THR A 363 8.91 1.55 15.12
CA THR A 363 9.30 2.72 14.29
C THR A 363 8.54 2.86 12.97
N LEU A 364 7.21 2.97 13.04
CA LEU A 364 6.35 3.18 11.86
C LEU A 364 5.87 4.62 11.51
N PRO A 365 6.27 5.78 12.09
CA PRO A 365 5.68 7.06 11.63
C PRO A 365 6.54 7.93 10.70
N TYR A 366 7.84 7.66 10.51
CA TYR A 366 8.75 8.62 9.85
C TYR A 366 9.40 8.16 8.54
N SER A 367 9.35 6.88 8.22
CA SER A 367 9.96 6.34 7.00
C SER A 367 9.26 6.82 5.72
N GLU A 368 7.99 7.25 5.76
CA GLU A 368 7.27 7.69 4.55
C GLU A 368 7.66 9.12 4.10
N ILE A 369 7.90 10.05 5.03
CA ILE A 369 8.37 11.41 4.68
C ILE A 369 9.88 11.39 4.43
N LEU A 370 10.65 10.59 5.19
CA LEU A 370 12.09 10.48 4.98
C LEU A 370 12.44 9.73 3.70
N PHE A 371 11.67 8.73 3.24
CA PHE A 371 11.97 8.09 1.95
C PHE A 371 11.82 9.09 0.80
N GLU A 372 10.74 9.88 0.76
CA GLU A 372 10.53 10.94 -0.24
C GLU A 372 11.52 12.12 -0.08
N HIS A 373 11.82 12.53 1.16
CA HIS A 373 12.71 13.66 1.44
C HIS A 373 14.20 13.30 1.24
N TRP A 374 14.64 12.11 1.66
CA TRP A 374 15.97 11.55 1.39
C TRP A 374 16.16 11.26 -0.10
N TRP A 375 15.12 10.77 -0.79
CA TRP A 375 15.14 10.61 -2.26
C TRP A 375 15.34 11.97 -2.96
N SER A 376 14.74 13.05 -2.45
CA SER A 376 14.99 14.43 -2.93
C SER A 376 16.45 14.90 -2.71
N ILE A 377 17.10 14.43 -1.64
CA ILE A 377 18.48 14.78 -1.28
C ILE A 377 19.48 13.99 -2.14
N VAL A 378 19.25 12.70 -2.37
CA VAL A 378 20.15 11.80 -3.13
C VAL A 378 20.05 12.02 -4.65
N THR A 379 18.96 12.61 -5.14
CA THR A 379 18.78 12.92 -6.58
C THR A 379 19.27 14.31 -6.99
N ARG A 380 19.79 15.11 -6.06
CA ARG A 380 20.37 16.45 -6.30
C ARG A 380 21.90 16.52 -6.19
N SER A 381 22.56 15.38 -5.99
CA SER A 381 24.01 15.18 -6.08
C SER A 381 24.33 14.25 -7.22
#